data_AF-A0A6G1R6R5-F1
#
_entry.id   AF-A0A6G1R6R5-F1
#
_cell.length_a   1.000
_cell.length_b   1.000
_cell.length_c   1.000
_cell.angle_alpha   90.00
_cell.angle_beta   90.00
_cell.angle_gamma   90.00
#
_symmetry.space_group_name_H-M   'P 1'
#
loop_
_entity.id
_entity.type
_entity.pdbx_description
1 polymer ?
#
loop_
_entity_poly.entity_id
_entity_poly.type
_entity_poly.pdbx_seq_one_letter_code
_entity_poly.pdbx_strand_id
1 'polypeptide(L)'
;MEMIRQDIDTQKIQERWLEDNLTLRKRNEELKEVEDNIKHLVKEMGEMKVPQMKDEQKHLEETIESLKRNHHVALGRQRGFEEEIVRFKKELRESQFRDAEDKYREMMIVMRTTELVNKDLDLYYKALDKAIMTFHSMKMEEINKIIRDLWRSTYRGQDIEYIEIRSDADENVSASDKRRSYNYRVVMIKGDTALDMRGRCSAGQKVLASLIIRLALAETFCLNCGILALDEPTTNLDRENIESLAHALVEIIKSRSQQRNFQLLVITHDEDFVELLGRSEYVETFYRIKKNIDQCSEIMKCSVSSLGSYVH
;
A
#
# COMPACT_ATOMS: atom_id res chain seq x y z
N MET A 1 -69.39 -94.30 -104.83
CA MET A 1 -69.85 -94.81 -103.51
C MET A 1 -69.02 -94.16 -102.41
N GLU A 2 -68.99 -92.83 -102.41
CA GLU A 2 -68.29 -91.98 -101.44
C GLU A 2 -68.94 -91.95 -100.04
N MET A 3 -70.22 -92.33 -99.93
CA MET A 3 -70.94 -92.34 -98.65
C MET A 3 -70.31 -93.26 -97.59
N ILE A 4 -69.81 -94.45 -97.96
CA ILE A 4 -69.27 -95.42 -97.00
C ILE A 4 -67.89 -94.97 -96.45
N ARG A 5 -67.13 -94.18 -97.22
CA ARG A 5 -65.84 -93.61 -96.76
C ARG A 5 -66.05 -92.43 -95.81
N GLN A 6 -67.07 -91.59 -96.05
CA GLN A 6 -67.43 -90.48 -95.17
C GLN A 6 -67.99 -90.95 -93.81
N ASP A 7 -68.73 -92.07 -93.78
CA ASP A 7 -69.23 -92.64 -92.52
C ASP A 7 -68.11 -93.26 -91.65
N ILE A 8 -67.08 -93.85 -92.28
CA ILE A 8 -65.91 -94.39 -91.55
C ILE A 8 -65.03 -93.26 -90.99
N ASP A 9 -64.84 -92.15 -91.72
CA ASP A 9 -64.07 -91.00 -91.22
C ASP A 9 -64.83 -90.25 -90.11
N THR A 10 -66.15 -90.13 -90.20
CA THR A 10 -66.95 -89.53 -89.11
C THR A 10 -66.95 -90.40 -87.84
N GLN A 11 -66.97 -91.73 -87.97
CA GLN A 11 -66.81 -92.63 -86.82
C GLN A 11 -65.40 -92.54 -86.20
N LYS A 12 -64.34 -92.47 -87.00
CA LYS A 12 -62.96 -92.27 -86.49
C LYS A 12 -62.77 -90.93 -85.78
N ILE A 13 -63.43 -89.87 -86.25
CA ILE A 13 -63.40 -88.55 -85.60
C ILE A 13 -64.13 -88.60 -84.25
N GLN A 14 -65.28 -89.30 -84.17
CA GLN A 14 -66.00 -89.48 -82.92
C GLN A 14 -65.23 -90.33 -81.90
N GLU A 15 -64.57 -91.40 -82.34
CA GLU A 15 -63.72 -92.24 -81.48
C GLU A 15 -62.54 -91.44 -80.91
N ARG A 16 -61.86 -90.65 -81.75
CA ARG A 16 -60.77 -89.77 -81.31
C ARG A 16 -61.24 -88.66 -80.37
N TRP A 17 -62.43 -88.10 -80.59
CA TRP A 17 -63.02 -87.10 -79.70
C TRP A 17 -63.38 -87.69 -78.33
N LEU A 18 -63.83 -88.94 -78.29
CA LEU A 18 -64.08 -89.68 -77.05
C LEU A 18 -62.78 -90.03 -76.30
N GLU A 19 -61.72 -90.44 -77.01
CA GLU A 19 -60.39 -90.67 -76.43
C GLU A 19 -59.79 -89.38 -75.86
N ASP A 20 -59.87 -88.27 -76.58
CA ASP A 20 -59.40 -86.96 -76.11
C ASP A 20 -60.18 -86.52 -74.86
N ASN A 21 -61.51 -86.76 -74.81
CA ASN A 21 -62.32 -86.45 -73.63
C ASN A 21 -61.93 -87.32 -72.41
N LEU A 22 -61.65 -88.60 -72.64
CA LEU A 22 -61.17 -89.52 -71.60
C LEU A 22 -59.80 -89.11 -71.07
N THR A 23 -58.91 -88.68 -71.97
CA THR A 23 -57.56 -88.20 -71.61
C THR A 23 -57.65 -86.89 -70.82
N LEU A 24 -58.55 -85.99 -71.22
CA LEU A 24 -58.77 -84.72 -70.53
C LEU A 24 -59.34 -84.93 -69.12
N ARG A 25 -60.22 -85.92 -68.94
CA ARG A 25 -60.72 -86.32 -67.60
C ARG A 25 -59.61 -86.89 -66.72
N LYS A 26 -58.78 -87.80 -67.24
CA LYS A 26 -57.61 -88.33 -66.51
C LYS A 26 -56.64 -87.22 -66.11
N ARG A 27 -56.32 -86.30 -67.02
CA ARG A 27 -55.45 -85.15 -66.72
C ARG A 27 -56.04 -84.22 -65.69
N ASN A 28 -57.36 -84.01 -65.67
CA ASN A 28 -58.03 -83.25 -64.63
C ASN A 28 -58.01 -83.96 -63.27
N GLU A 29 -58.10 -85.29 -63.23
CA GLU A 29 -57.94 -86.06 -61.99
C GLU A 29 -56.49 -85.96 -61.47
N GLU A 30 -55.48 -86.13 -62.33
CA GLU A 30 -54.07 -85.93 -61.97
C GLU A 30 -53.79 -84.50 -61.47
N LEU A 31 -54.35 -83.48 -62.13
CA LEU A 31 -54.24 -82.09 -61.71
C LEU A 31 -54.83 -81.88 -60.31
N LYS A 32 -55.98 -82.48 -60.05
CA LYS A 32 -56.66 -82.39 -58.76
C LYS A 32 -55.85 -83.09 -57.65
N GLU A 33 -55.25 -84.23 -57.96
CA GLU A 33 -54.38 -84.95 -57.04
C GLU A 33 -53.09 -84.15 -56.73
N VAL A 34 -52.48 -83.52 -57.74
CA VAL A 34 -51.33 -82.62 -57.55
C VAL A 34 -51.73 -81.37 -56.76
N GLU A 35 -52.88 -80.77 -57.04
CA GLU A 35 -53.40 -79.63 -56.26
C GLU A 35 -53.66 -79.99 -54.80
N ASP A 36 -54.19 -81.18 -54.54
CA ASP A 36 -54.45 -81.65 -53.18
C ASP A 36 -53.15 -82.00 -52.45
N ASN A 37 -52.14 -82.55 -53.15
CA ASN A 37 -50.79 -82.72 -52.61
C ASN A 37 -50.11 -81.38 -52.29
N ILE A 38 -50.27 -80.36 -53.13
CA ILE A 38 -49.77 -79.00 -52.86
C ILE A 38 -50.47 -78.44 -51.61
N LYS A 39 -51.80 -78.59 -51.49
CA LYS A 39 -52.53 -78.15 -50.29
C LYS A 39 -52.06 -78.89 -49.04
N HIS A 40 -51.79 -80.20 -49.12
CA HIS A 40 -51.26 -80.97 -48.00
C HIS A 40 -49.88 -80.50 -47.57
N LEU A 41 -48.95 -80.34 -48.52
CA LEU A 41 -47.59 -79.85 -48.24
C LEU A 41 -47.59 -78.41 -47.71
N VAL A 42 -48.46 -77.53 -48.21
CA VAL A 42 -48.64 -76.17 -47.68
C VAL A 42 -49.19 -76.20 -46.26
N LYS A 43 -50.06 -77.17 -45.93
CA LYS A 43 -50.59 -77.36 -44.58
C LYS A 43 -49.53 -77.88 -43.61
N GLU A 44 -48.70 -78.84 -44.01
CA GLU A 44 -47.55 -79.32 -43.22
C GLU A 44 -46.46 -78.24 -43.07
N MET A 45 -46.21 -77.44 -44.10
CA MET A 45 -45.38 -76.23 -44.02
C MET A 45 -46.00 -75.12 -43.17
N GLY A 46 -47.31 -75.15 -42.92
CA GLY A 46 -47.97 -74.25 -41.97
C GLY A 46 -47.73 -74.67 -40.51
N GLU A 47 -47.53 -75.97 -40.26
CA GLU A 47 -47.22 -76.51 -38.92
C GLU A 47 -45.76 -76.27 -38.53
N MET A 48 -44.83 -76.41 -39.48
CA MET A 48 -43.47 -75.89 -39.31
C MET A 48 -43.49 -74.38 -39.57
N LYS A 49 -43.39 -73.55 -38.54
CA LYS A 49 -43.40 -72.07 -38.58
C LYS A 49 -42.21 -71.44 -39.36
N VAL A 50 -41.79 -72.00 -40.49
CA VAL A 50 -40.63 -71.61 -41.31
C VAL A 50 -40.64 -70.12 -41.70
N PRO A 51 -41.79 -69.50 -42.08
CA PRO A 51 -41.83 -68.07 -42.35
C PRO A 51 -41.55 -67.23 -41.10
N GLN A 52 -42.15 -67.59 -39.96
CA GLN A 52 -41.95 -66.89 -38.68
C GLN A 52 -40.50 -67.04 -38.18
N MET A 53 -39.90 -68.22 -38.35
CA MET A 53 -38.50 -68.45 -37.98
C MET A 53 -37.52 -67.69 -38.90
N LYS A 54 -37.85 -67.52 -40.19
CA LYS A 54 -37.07 -66.66 -41.09
C LYS A 54 -37.18 -65.18 -40.74
N ASP A 55 -38.38 -64.72 -40.38
CA ASP A 55 -38.60 -63.34 -39.94
C ASP A 55 -37.89 -63.08 -38.60
N GLU A 56 -37.94 -64.03 -37.64
CA GLU A 56 -37.19 -63.98 -36.39
C GLU A 56 -35.68 -64.00 -36.63
N GLN A 57 -35.18 -64.85 -37.53
CA GLN A 57 -33.76 -64.88 -37.89
C GLN A 57 -33.31 -63.53 -38.46
N LYS A 58 -34.08 -62.96 -39.39
CA LYS A 58 -33.78 -61.65 -39.97
C LYS A 58 -33.81 -60.55 -38.91
N HIS A 59 -34.80 -60.57 -38.01
CA HIS A 59 -34.89 -59.60 -36.93
C HIS A 59 -33.72 -59.73 -35.93
N LEU A 60 -33.30 -60.96 -35.62
CA LEU A 60 -32.12 -61.24 -34.79
C LEU A 60 -30.82 -60.79 -35.48
N GLU A 61 -30.68 -61.01 -36.79
CA GLU A 61 -29.54 -60.53 -37.58
C GLU A 61 -29.46 -59.00 -37.58
N GLU A 62 -30.57 -58.30 -37.82
CA GLU A 62 -30.66 -56.84 -37.74
C GLU A 62 -30.33 -56.34 -36.32
N THR A 63 -30.80 -57.04 -35.29
CA THR A 63 -30.50 -56.72 -33.89
C THR A 63 -29.01 -56.90 -33.59
N ILE A 64 -28.40 -58.00 -34.05
CA ILE A 64 -26.96 -58.26 -33.91
C ILE A 64 -26.13 -57.18 -34.63
N GLU A 65 -26.51 -56.79 -35.84
CA GLU A 65 -25.83 -55.70 -36.55
C GLU A 65 -25.98 -54.35 -35.85
N SER A 66 -27.16 -54.06 -35.29
CA SER A 66 -27.38 -52.84 -34.51
C SER A 66 -26.52 -52.83 -33.23
N LEU A 67 -26.45 -53.96 -32.52
CA LEU A 67 -25.64 -54.12 -31.32
C LEU A 67 -24.14 -54.03 -31.62
N LYS A 68 -23.68 -54.63 -32.72
CA LYS A 68 -22.29 -54.49 -33.19
C LYS A 68 -21.96 -53.04 -33.54
N ARG A 69 -22.83 -52.34 -34.26
CA ARG A 69 -22.64 -50.90 -34.54
C ARG A 69 -22.55 -50.08 -33.26
N ASN A 70 -23.47 -50.29 -32.33
CA ASN A 70 -23.46 -49.60 -31.04
C ASN A 70 -22.20 -49.91 -30.23
N HIS A 71 -21.75 -51.18 -30.23
CA HIS A 71 -20.50 -51.59 -29.60
C HIS A 71 -19.30 -50.87 -30.23
N HIS A 72 -19.19 -50.82 -31.56
CA HIS A 72 -18.10 -50.11 -32.24
C HIS A 72 -18.11 -48.60 -31.96
N VAL A 73 -19.29 -47.96 -31.93
CA VAL A 73 -19.42 -46.54 -31.57
C VAL A 73 -19.01 -46.31 -30.11
N ALA A 74 -19.47 -47.16 -29.18
CA ALA A 74 -19.09 -47.07 -27.77
C ALA A 74 -17.59 -47.29 -27.57
N LEU A 75 -17.01 -48.27 -28.26
CA LEU A 75 -15.57 -48.56 -28.22
C LEU A 75 -14.75 -47.38 -28.77
N GLY A 76 -15.21 -46.75 -29.85
CA GLY A 76 -14.58 -45.55 -30.40
C GLY A 76 -14.60 -44.38 -29.42
N ARG A 77 -15.74 -44.15 -28.75
CA ARG A 77 -15.85 -43.13 -27.68
C ARG A 77 -14.94 -43.44 -26.50
N GLN A 78 -14.88 -44.70 -26.07
CA GLN A 78 -14.02 -45.13 -24.98
C GLN A 78 -12.55 -44.84 -25.31
N ARG A 79 -12.08 -45.19 -26.51
CA ARG A 79 -10.72 -44.88 -26.95
C ARG A 79 -10.45 -43.37 -26.99
N GLY A 80 -11.41 -42.59 -27.48
CA GLY A 80 -11.31 -41.12 -27.45
C GLY A 80 -11.13 -40.59 -26.03
N PHE A 81 -11.93 -41.04 -25.07
CA PHE A 81 -11.78 -40.65 -23.67
C PHE A 81 -10.45 -41.14 -23.06
N GLU A 82 -9.99 -42.34 -23.39
CA GLU A 82 -8.67 -42.84 -22.96
C GLU A 82 -7.52 -41.95 -23.45
N GLU A 83 -7.57 -41.51 -24.71
CA GLU A 83 -6.59 -40.58 -25.28
C GLU A 83 -6.63 -39.21 -24.58
N GLU A 84 -7.83 -38.67 -24.31
CA GLU A 84 -7.99 -37.42 -23.58
C GLU A 84 -7.47 -37.51 -22.13
N ILE A 85 -7.73 -38.62 -21.44
CA ILE A 85 -7.21 -38.87 -20.09
C ILE A 85 -5.68 -38.85 -20.11
N VAL A 86 -5.05 -39.46 -21.12
CA VAL A 86 -3.59 -39.45 -21.27
C VAL A 86 -3.08 -38.04 -21.54
N ARG A 87 -3.75 -37.27 -22.40
CA ARG A 87 -3.43 -35.87 -22.69
C ARG A 87 -3.48 -35.02 -21.42
N PHE A 88 -4.58 -35.04 -20.68
CA PHE A 88 -4.74 -34.27 -19.44
C PHE A 88 -3.73 -34.70 -18.36
N LYS A 89 -3.43 -36.00 -18.23
CA LYS A 89 -2.37 -36.46 -17.32
C LYS A 89 -0.98 -35.94 -17.72
N LYS A 90 -0.72 -35.72 -19.02
CA LYS A 90 0.54 -35.13 -19.48
C LYS A 90 0.57 -33.63 -19.15
N GLU A 91 -0.50 -32.91 -19.44
CA GLU A 91 -0.64 -31.48 -19.10
C GLU A 91 -0.49 -31.25 -17.59
N LEU A 92 -1.16 -32.03 -16.74
CA LEU A 92 -1.03 -31.96 -15.28
C LEU A 92 0.41 -32.15 -14.76
N ARG A 93 1.30 -32.76 -15.55
CA ARG A 93 2.71 -32.97 -15.20
C ARG A 93 3.62 -31.83 -15.67
N GLU A 94 3.11 -30.91 -16.48
CA GLU A 94 3.87 -29.72 -16.88
C GLU A 94 4.17 -28.85 -15.65
N SER A 95 5.33 -28.17 -15.67
CA SER A 95 5.84 -27.39 -14.54
C SER A 95 4.91 -26.25 -14.07
N GLN A 96 4.02 -25.81 -14.96
CA GLN A 96 3.02 -24.78 -14.66
C GLN A 96 1.85 -25.31 -13.82
N PHE A 97 1.47 -26.59 -13.98
CA PHE A 97 0.34 -27.21 -13.28
C PHE A 97 0.78 -28.08 -12.11
N ARG A 98 1.90 -28.79 -12.27
CA ARG A 98 2.44 -29.71 -11.27
C ARG A 98 2.68 -29.04 -9.91
N ASP A 99 3.29 -27.86 -9.93
CA ASP A 99 3.68 -27.11 -8.73
C ASP A 99 2.78 -25.88 -8.51
N ALA A 100 1.62 -25.83 -9.17
CA ALA A 100 0.74 -24.66 -9.15
C ALA A 100 0.26 -24.32 -7.73
N GLU A 101 -0.09 -25.33 -6.95
CA GLU A 101 -0.57 -25.16 -5.57
C GLU A 101 0.54 -24.62 -4.66
N ASP A 102 1.75 -25.18 -4.76
CA ASP A 102 2.88 -24.74 -3.94
C ASP A 102 3.33 -23.31 -4.31
N LYS A 103 3.41 -22.99 -5.61
CA LYS A 103 3.69 -21.63 -6.09
C LYS A 103 2.61 -20.63 -5.67
N TYR A 104 1.34 -21.05 -5.73
CA TYR A 104 0.22 -20.22 -5.25
C TYR A 104 0.35 -19.96 -3.75
N ARG A 105 0.65 -20.99 -2.94
CA ARG A 105 0.84 -20.87 -1.50
C ARG A 105 2.01 -19.94 -1.17
N GLU A 106 3.15 -20.09 -1.85
CA GLU A 106 4.32 -19.22 -1.68
C GLU A 106 3.99 -17.77 -2.03
N MET A 107 3.39 -17.52 -3.20
CA MET A 107 2.99 -16.17 -3.60
C MET A 107 1.95 -15.55 -2.65
N MET A 108 1.02 -16.35 -2.13
CA MET A 108 0.06 -15.91 -1.13
C MET A 108 0.74 -15.52 0.19
N ILE A 109 1.75 -16.27 0.63
CA ILE A 109 2.54 -15.91 1.82
C ILE A 109 3.27 -14.60 1.59
N VAL A 110 3.94 -14.42 0.44
CA VAL A 110 4.65 -13.18 0.12
C VAL A 110 3.68 -12.00 0.06
N MET A 111 2.55 -12.16 -0.62
CA MET A 111 1.54 -11.10 -0.74
C MET A 111 0.98 -10.71 0.63
N ARG A 112 0.58 -11.67 1.46
CA ARG A 112 0.06 -11.40 2.81
C ARG A 112 1.11 -10.78 3.72
N THR A 113 2.34 -11.28 3.68
CA THR A 113 3.44 -10.72 4.48
C THR A 113 3.74 -9.28 4.05
N THR A 114 3.77 -9.00 2.75
CA THR A 114 3.98 -7.65 2.22
C THR A 114 2.83 -6.71 2.60
N GLU A 115 1.59 -7.19 2.57
CA GLU A 115 0.41 -6.43 3.01
C GLU A 115 0.52 -6.03 4.49
N LEU A 116 0.98 -6.95 5.36
CA LEU A 116 1.21 -6.68 6.77
C LEU A 116 2.34 -5.68 6.97
N VAL A 117 3.48 -5.87 6.29
CA VAL A 117 4.62 -4.93 6.38
C VAL A 117 4.22 -3.52 5.96
N ASN A 118 3.43 -3.37 4.89
CA ASN A 118 2.94 -2.05 4.48
C ASN A 118 2.05 -1.38 5.55
N LYS A 119 1.20 -2.15 6.22
CA LYS A 119 0.37 -1.64 7.33
C LYS A 119 1.23 -1.22 8.52
N ASP A 120 2.24 -2.01 8.86
CA ASP A 120 3.16 -1.69 9.95
C ASP A 120 3.99 -0.45 9.64
N LEU A 121 4.50 -0.31 8.41
CA LEU A 121 5.22 0.88 7.97
C LEU A 121 4.37 2.15 8.05
N ASP A 122 3.09 2.08 7.65
CA ASP A 122 2.14 3.19 7.80
C ASP A 122 1.88 3.53 9.29
N LEU A 123 1.77 2.51 10.15
CA LEU A 123 1.63 2.71 11.59
C LEU A 123 2.87 3.40 12.18
N TYR A 124 4.08 2.95 11.83
CA TYR A 124 5.32 3.56 12.29
C TYR A 124 5.47 5.00 11.79
N TYR A 125 5.10 5.27 10.54
CA TYR A 125 5.11 6.62 9.98
C TYR A 125 4.19 7.56 10.78
N LYS A 126 2.95 7.15 11.05
CA LYS A 126 1.98 7.92 11.84
C LYS A 126 2.45 8.11 13.29
N ALA A 127 3.02 7.08 13.90
CA ALA A 127 3.53 7.16 15.27
C ALA A 127 4.71 8.13 15.37
N LEU A 128 5.64 8.09 14.41
CA LEU A 128 6.78 9.00 14.35
C LEU A 128 6.33 10.44 14.13
N ASP A 129 5.45 10.69 13.16
CA ASP A 129 4.91 12.01 12.88
C ASP A 129 4.20 12.61 14.11
N LYS A 130 3.37 11.81 14.78
CA LYS A 130 2.73 12.22 16.05
C LYS A 130 3.76 12.53 17.14
N ALA A 131 4.80 11.71 17.29
CA ALA A 131 5.85 11.92 18.28
C ALA A 131 6.61 13.23 18.01
N ILE A 132 6.94 13.52 16.75
CA ILE A 132 7.61 14.76 16.33
C ILE A 132 6.72 15.98 16.64
N MET A 133 5.42 15.93 16.30
CA MET A 133 4.49 17.03 16.60
C MET A 133 4.34 17.27 18.11
N THR A 134 4.22 16.20 18.88
CA THR A 134 4.11 16.27 20.34
C THR A 134 5.38 16.84 20.96
N PHE A 135 6.54 16.37 20.49
CA PHE A 135 7.84 16.87 20.95
C PHE A 135 8.03 18.35 20.63
N HIS A 136 7.69 18.76 19.41
CA HIS A 136 7.76 20.16 18.99
C HIS A 136 6.87 21.06 19.85
N SER A 137 5.59 20.71 20.01
CA SER A 137 4.65 21.47 20.83
C SER A 137 5.11 21.59 22.29
N MET A 138 5.56 20.47 22.88
CA MET A 138 6.09 20.43 24.24
C MET A 138 7.33 21.33 24.40
N LYS A 139 8.26 21.27 23.44
CA LYS A 139 9.48 22.10 23.46
C LYS A 139 9.15 23.59 23.27
N MET A 140 8.18 23.91 22.44
CA MET A 140 7.72 25.27 22.21
C MET A 140 7.11 25.89 23.48
N GLU A 141 6.32 25.10 24.21
CA GLU A 141 5.74 25.50 25.49
C GLU A 141 6.83 25.74 26.56
N GLU A 142 7.81 24.84 26.65
CA GLU A 142 8.97 24.96 27.54
C GLU A 142 9.77 26.23 27.26
N ILE A 143 10.11 26.48 25.98
CA ILE A 143 10.80 27.70 25.54
C ILE A 143 10.00 28.94 25.92
N ASN A 144 8.71 28.99 25.59
CA ASN A 144 7.86 30.14 25.88
C ASN A 144 7.65 30.37 27.39
N LYS A 145 7.72 29.32 28.21
CA LYS A 145 7.73 29.48 29.67
C LYS A 145 8.99 30.23 30.13
N ILE A 146 10.17 29.77 29.71
CA ILE A 146 11.45 30.39 30.08
C ILE A 146 11.54 31.83 29.55
N ILE A 147 11.11 32.07 28.31
CA ILE A 147 11.07 33.42 27.72
C ILE A 147 10.19 34.35 28.56
N ARG A 148 8.99 33.91 28.96
CA ARG A 148 8.07 34.72 29.79
C ARG A 148 8.68 35.07 31.13
N ASP A 149 9.30 34.09 31.79
CA ASP A 149 9.90 34.28 33.11
C ASP A 149 11.10 35.23 33.05
N LEU A 150 11.99 35.04 32.05
CA LEU A 150 13.14 35.92 31.82
C LEU A 150 12.72 37.32 31.41
N TRP A 151 11.74 37.48 30.53
CA TRP A 151 11.27 38.80 30.10
C TRP A 151 10.72 39.60 31.27
N ARG A 152 9.86 38.98 32.10
CA ARG A 152 9.25 39.63 33.26
C ARG A 152 10.27 40.02 34.34
N SER A 153 11.37 39.28 34.48
CA SER A 153 12.40 39.63 35.47
C SER A 153 13.38 40.69 34.96
N THR A 154 13.56 40.81 33.64
CA THR A 154 14.62 41.65 33.05
C THR A 154 14.11 42.92 32.39
N TYR A 155 12.93 42.91 31.76
CA TYR A 155 12.38 44.07 31.07
C TYR A 155 11.68 45.01 32.06
N ARG A 156 12.10 46.27 32.09
CA ARG A 156 11.53 47.30 33.00
C ARG A 156 10.49 48.20 32.34
N GLY A 157 10.23 48.05 31.03
CA GLY A 157 9.21 48.82 30.33
C GLY A 157 7.79 48.38 30.70
N GLN A 158 6.84 49.32 30.70
CA GLN A 158 5.42 49.06 30.98
C GLN A 158 4.60 48.78 29.71
N ASP A 159 5.24 48.85 28.55
CA ASP A 159 4.63 48.75 27.22
C ASP A 159 4.47 47.30 26.74
N ILE A 160 5.26 46.36 27.25
CA ILE A 160 5.22 44.93 26.87
C ILE A 160 5.25 44.07 28.14
N GLU A 161 4.21 43.26 28.36
CA GLU A 161 4.14 42.38 29.52
C GLU A 161 5.05 41.16 29.38
N TYR A 162 5.01 40.52 28.21
CA TYR A 162 5.89 39.43 27.85
C TYR A 162 5.94 39.23 26.35
N ILE A 163 6.92 38.46 25.90
CA ILE A 163 7.05 38.02 24.53
C ILE A 163 6.90 36.49 24.46
N GLU A 164 6.45 35.99 23.33
CA GLU A 164 6.38 34.56 23.05
C GLU A 164 6.70 34.31 21.57
N ILE A 165 7.18 33.11 21.28
CA ILE A 165 7.36 32.64 19.92
C ILE A 165 6.14 31.80 19.57
N ARG A 166 5.46 32.16 18.47
CA ARG A 166 4.38 31.37 17.90
C ARG A 166 4.89 30.56 16.73
N SER A 167 4.49 29.29 16.68
CA SER A 167 4.75 28.37 15.59
C SER A 167 3.42 28.02 14.93
N ASP A 168 3.20 28.54 13.73
CA ASP A 168 2.03 28.19 12.93
C ASP A 168 2.45 27.06 11.97
N ALA A 169 1.80 25.90 12.09
CA ALA A 169 1.98 24.80 11.16
C ALA A 169 1.17 25.07 9.89
N ASP A 170 1.78 24.90 8.72
CA ASP A 170 1.07 25.09 7.46
C ASP A 170 0.14 23.89 7.21
N GLU A 171 -1.15 24.05 7.52
CA GLU A 171 -2.16 22.98 7.39
C GLU A 171 -2.47 22.62 5.92
N ASN A 172 -2.05 23.46 4.96
CA ASN A 172 -2.32 23.30 3.53
C ASN A 172 -1.32 22.40 2.80
N VAL A 173 -0.31 21.86 3.49
CA VAL A 173 0.63 20.91 2.88
C VAL A 173 -0.09 19.56 2.75
N SER A 174 -0.56 19.30 1.53
CA SER A 174 -1.17 18.02 1.14
C SER A 174 -0.28 16.86 1.59
N ALA A 175 -0.89 15.74 2.01
CA ALA A 175 -0.18 14.54 2.48
C ALA A 175 0.87 13.95 1.48
N SER A 176 0.96 14.50 0.27
CA SER A 176 1.98 14.22 -0.73
C SER A 176 3.32 14.93 -0.49
N ASP A 177 3.33 16.07 0.19
CA ASP A 177 4.57 16.82 0.47
C ASP A 177 5.18 16.34 1.80
N LYS A 178 6.25 15.54 1.67
CA LYS A 178 6.91 14.78 2.74
C LYS A 178 7.57 15.62 3.84
N ARG A 179 7.42 16.95 3.84
CA ARG A 179 8.07 17.84 4.81
C ARG A 179 7.11 18.94 5.27
N ARG A 180 6.69 18.86 6.54
CA ARG A 180 5.90 19.90 7.19
C ARG A 180 6.70 21.20 7.27
N SER A 181 6.08 22.31 6.89
CA SER A 181 6.63 23.66 7.03
C SER A 181 6.08 24.30 8.31
N TYR A 182 6.96 24.90 9.10
CA TYR A 182 6.59 25.67 10.29
C TYR A 182 7.01 27.12 10.10
N ASN A 183 6.06 28.03 10.27
CA ASN A 183 6.31 29.46 10.27
C ASN A 183 6.43 29.95 11.71
N TYR A 184 7.55 30.59 12.03
CA TYR A 184 7.82 31.12 13.36
C TYR A 184 7.74 32.64 13.36
N ARG A 185 7.09 33.19 14.37
CA ARG A 185 7.01 34.63 14.61
C ARG A 185 7.17 34.93 16.10
N VAL A 186 7.85 36.03 16.40
CA VAL A 186 7.96 36.54 17.77
C VAL A 186 6.88 37.59 17.95
N VAL A 187 6.01 37.37 18.93
CA VAL A 187 4.93 38.29 19.28
C VAL A 187 5.18 38.88 20.67
N MET A 188 4.79 40.14 20.83
CA MET A 188 4.71 40.83 22.11
C MET A 188 3.26 40.87 22.56
N ILE A 189 3.03 40.71 23.86
CA ILE A 189 1.70 40.72 24.47
C ILE A 189 1.57 41.92 25.41
N LYS A 190 0.45 42.63 25.26
CA LYS A 190 0.04 43.75 26.10
C LYS A 190 -1.46 43.63 26.38
N GLY A 191 -1.84 43.35 27.63
CA GLY A 191 -3.19 42.93 27.96
C GLY A 191 -3.61 41.74 27.11
N ASP A 192 -4.79 41.83 26.48
CA ASP A 192 -5.34 40.77 25.64
C ASP A 192 -4.86 40.83 24.17
N THR A 193 -3.97 41.77 23.82
CA THR A 193 -3.54 41.97 22.43
C THR A 193 -2.16 41.37 22.17
N ALA A 194 -2.07 40.48 21.18
CA ALA A 194 -0.81 39.95 20.66
C ALA A 194 -0.43 40.65 19.35
N LEU A 195 0.80 41.18 19.29
CA LEU A 195 1.31 41.91 18.13
C LEU A 195 2.65 41.32 17.67
N ASP A 196 2.86 41.18 16.35
CA ASP A 196 4.17 40.80 15.83
C ASP A 196 5.21 41.87 16.14
N MET A 197 6.34 41.45 16.73
CA MET A 197 7.46 42.35 17.03
C MET A 197 8.17 42.83 15.77
N ARG A 198 8.14 42.04 14.68
CA ARG A 198 8.84 42.37 13.43
C ARG A 198 8.38 43.73 12.90
N GLY A 199 9.31 44.68 12.80
CA GLY A 199 9.04 46.04 12.33
C GLY A 199 8.32 46.94 13.34
N ARG A 200 8.08 46.48 14.57
CA ARG A 200 7.32 47.22 15.61
C ARG A 200 8.06 47.41 16.94
N CYS A 201 9.25 46.83 17.09
CA CYS A 201 10.09 46.98 18.29
C CYS A 201 11.29 47.92 18.09
N SER A 202 11.71 48.56 19.18
CA SER A 202 12.91 49.40 19.25
C SER A 202 14.20 48.58 19.11
N ALA A 203 15.34 49.24 18.92
CA ALA A 203 16.64 48.57 18.87
C ALA A 203 16.94 47.82 20.18
N GLY A 204 16.73 48.47 21.35
CA GLY A 204 16.88 47.86 22.66
C GLY A 204 16.00 46.63 22.88
N GLN A 205 14.72 46.73 22.54
CA GLN A 205 13.79 45.60 22.63
C GLN A 205 14.22 44.42 21.75
N LYS A 206 14.75 44.67 20.54
CA LYS A 206 15.27 43.61 19.66
C LYS A 206 16.46 42.89 20.28
N VAL A 207 17.42 43.63 20.83
CA VAL A 207 18.62 43.07 21.43
C VAL A 207 18.24 42.22 22.66
N LEU A 208 17.41 42.76 23.55
CA LEU A 208 16.97 42.06 24.75
C LEU A 208 16.15 40.81 24.41
N ALA A 209 15.17 40.91 23.50
CA ALA A 209 14.38 39.76 23.05
C ALA A 209 15.27 38.68 22.43
N SER A 210 16.23 39.06 21.58
CA SER A 210 17.16 38.12 20.94
C SER A 210 18.08 37.44 21.96
N LEU A 211 18.49 38.14 23.02
CA LEU A 211 19.27 37.55 24.11
C LEU A 211 18.45 36.53 24.91
N ILE A 212 17.24 36.91 25.33
CA ILE A 212 16.35 36.05 26.12
C ILE A 212 15.96 34.80 25.33
N ILE A 213 15.63 34.94 24.05
CA ILE A 213 15.31 33.80 23.19
C ILE A 213 16.51 32.85 23.08
N ARG A 214 17.73 33.36 22.88
CA ARG A 214 18.93 32.52 22.82
C ARG A 214 19.17 31.77 24.13
N LEU A 215 18.96 32.42 25.27
CA LEU A 215 19.06 31.80 26.58
C LEU A 215 18.02 30.69 26.77
N ALA A 216 16.76 30.94 26.42
CA ALA A 216 15.70 29.95 26.52
C ALA A 216 15.93 28.74 25.62
N LEU A 217 16.44 28.96 24.40
CA LEU A 217 16.82 27.89 23.49
C LEU A 217 17.99 27.06 24.04
N ALA A 218 19.04 27.72 24.54
CA ALA A 218 20.17 27.03 25.15
C ALA A 218 19.73 26.18 26.34
N GLU A 219 18.86 26.71 27.21
CA GLU A 219 18.36 25.97 28.37
C GLU A 219 17.49 24.76 27.98
N THR A 220 16.65 24.92 26.96
CA THR A 220 15.72 23.85 26.52
C THR A 220 16.41 22.72 25.75
N PHE A 221 17.43 23.04 24.95
CA PHE A 221 18.07 22.09 24.03
C PHE A 221 19.47 21.64 24.48
N CYS A 222 20.18 22.43 25.30
CA CYS A 222 21.56 22.17 25.71
C CYS A 222 21.66 21.84 27.20
N LEU A 223 21.10 20.69 27.61
CA LEU A 223 21.07 20.23 29.01
C LEU A 223 22.44 20.21 29.71
N ASN A 224 23.54 20.06 28.95
CA ASN A 224 24.91 19.93 29.48
C ASN A 224 25.90 20.97 28.92
N CYS A 225 25.45 21.99 28.20
CA CYS A 225 26.32 23.03 27.66
C CYS A 225 25.72 24.41 27.95
N GLY A 226 26.06 24.98 29.10
CA GLY A 226 25.60 26.31 29.51
C GLY A 226 26.55 27.44 29.09
N ILE A 227 27.26 27.30 27.97
CA ILE A 227 28.14 28.36 27.47
C ILE A 227 27.34 29.29 26.57
N LEU A 228 27.28 30.58 26.92
CA LEU A 228 26.71 31.64 26.09
C LEU A 228 27.79 32.68 25.78
N ALA A 229 27.97 33.01 24.51
CA ALA A 229 28.86 34.09 24.08
C ALA A 229 28.05 35.26 23.51
N LEU A 230 28.35 36.47 23.98
CA LEU A 230 27.77 37.73 23.53
C LEU A 230 28.87 38.60 22.95
N ASP A 231 28.82 38.81 21.65
CA ASP A 231 29.74 39.69 20.93
C ASP A 231 29.08 41.06 20.72
N GLU A 232 29.69 42.09 21.29
CA GLU A 232 29.24 43.49 21.28
C GLU A 232 27.74 43.70 21.54
N PRO A 233 27.22 43.24 22.69
CA PRO A 233 25.78 43.24 22.96
C PRO A 233 25.20 44.65 23.16
N THR A 234 26.04 45.69 23.32
CA THR A 234 25.63 47.09 23.48
C THR A 234 25.49 47.85 22.15
N THR A 235 25.77 47.21 21.01
CA THR A 235 25.70 47.84 19.68
C THR A 235 24.34 48.50 19.42
N ASN A 236 24.35 49.80 19.08
CA ASN A 236 23.17 50.62 18.79
C ASN A 236 22.18 50.75 19.97
N LEU A 237 22.63 50.59 21.21
CA LEU A 237 21.83 50.86 22.41
C LEU A 237 22.15 52.25 22.97
N ASP A 238 21.13 52.91 23.51
CA ASP A 238 21.33 54.09 24.35
C ASP A 238 21.72 53.67 25.77
N ARG A 239 22.17 54.65 26.58
CA ARG A 239 22.65 54.41 27.93
C ARG A 239 21.64 53.71 28.84
N GLU A 240 20.36 54.08 28.74
CA GLU A 240 19.29 53.47 29.54
C GLU A 240 19.07 51.99 29.19
N ASN A 241 19.12 51.66 27.90
CA ASN A 241 19.04 50.26 27.44
C ASN A 241 20.31 49.48 27.78
N ILE A 242 21.49 50.10 27.79
CA ILE A 242 22.75 49.48 28.24
C ILE A 242 22.67 49.13 29.73
N GLU A 243 22.22 50.05 30.58
CA GLU A 243 22.01 49.81 32.01
C GLU A 243 20.98 48.70 32.25
N SER A 244 19.87 48.72 31.51
CA SER A 244 18.84 47.69 31.58
C SER A 244 19.39 46.30 31.17
N LEU A 245 20.20 46.25 30.12
CA LEU A 245 20.85 45.03 29.66
C LEU A 245 21.88 44.50 30.68
N ALA A 246 22.68 45.39 31.28
CA ALA A 246 23.65 45.01 32.30
C ALA A 246 22.93 44.40 33.52
N HIS A 247 21.86 45.05 34.00
CA HIS A 247 21.02 44.51 35.07
C HIS A 247 20.40 43.15 34.70
N ALA A 248 19.89 43.02 33.48
CA ALA A 248 19.31 41.76 32.99
C ALA A 248 20.35 40.62 33.03
N LEU A 249 21.57 40.87 32.56
CA LEU A 249 22.66 39.89 32.59
C LEU A 249 23.06 39.53 34.02
N VAL A 250 23.12 40.50 34.94
CA VAL A 250 23.42 40.24 36.35
C VAL A 250 22.34 39.36 36.99
N GLU A 251 21.06 39.62 36.74
CA GLU A 251 19.97 38.77 37.25
C GLU A 251 20.03 37.35 36.67
N ILE A 252 20.38 37.23 35.38
CA ILE A 252 20.65 35.94 34.74
C ILE A 252 21.80 35.19 35.42
N ILE A 253 22.95 35.86 35.64
CA ILE A 253 24.12 35.27 36.30
C ILE A 253 23.76 34.85 37.73
N LYS A 254 23.06 35.70 38.48
CA LYS A 254 22.63 35.43 39.85
C LYS A 254 21.71 34.22 39.94
N SER A 255 20.64 34.18 39.13
CA SER A 255 19.70 33.06 39.07
C SER A 255 20.42 31.75 38.73
N ARG A 256 21.41 31.81 37.83
CA ARG A 256 22.15 30.63 37.37
C ARG A 256 23.44 30.34 38.12
N SER A 257 23.84 31.16 39.09
CA SER A 257 25.05 30.96 39.90
C SER A 257 25.02 29.66 40.71
N GLN A 258 23.82 29.15 41.03
CA GLN A 258 23.63 27.87 41.70
C GLN A 258 23.72 26.67 40.75
N GLN A 259 23.64 26.88 39.43
CA GLN A 259 23.79 25.82 38.43
C GLN A 259 25.27 25.60 38.12
N ARG A 260 25.74 24.35 38.18
CA ARG A 260 27.17 24.02 38.07
C ARG A 260 27.80 24.28 36.69
N ASN A 261 26.99 24.47 35.63
CA ASN A 261 27.47 24.38 34.24
C ASN A 261 27.18 25.64 33.39
N PHE A 262 26.95 26.81 33.99
CA PHE A 262 26.72 28.05 33.24
C PHE A 262 28.00 28.89 33.11
N GLN A 263 28.34 29.28 31.89
CA GLN A 263 29.46 30.16 31.56
C GLN A 263 28.99 31.24 30.58
N LEU A 264 29.15 32.50 30.95
CA LEU A 264 28.84 33.63 30.09
C LEU A 264 30.15 34.31 29.65
N LEU A 265 30.36 34.39 28.34
CA LEU A 265 31.44 35.16 27.72
C LEU A 265 30.84 36.43 27.11
N VAL A 266 31.34 37.59 27.53
CA VAL A 266 30.95 38.89 26.99
C VAL A 266 32.18 39.53 26.35
N ILE A 267 32.04 39.93 25.09
CA ILE A 267 33.04 40.69 24.34
C ILE A 267 32.44 42.07 24.12
N THR A 268 33.14 43.11 24.59
CA THR A 268 32.72 44.48 24.34
C THR A 268 33.89 45.46 24.35
N HIS A 269 33.71 46.58 23.64
CA HIS A 269 34.56 47.78 23.74
C HIS A 269 33.93 48.88 24.62
N ASP A 270 32.73 48.65 25.16
CA ASP A 270 32.00 49.60 26.01
C ASP A 270 32.49 49.50 27.47
N GLU A 271 33.32 50.46 27.89
CA GLU A 271 33.88 50.48 29.25
C GLU A 271 32.83 50.76 30.32
N ASP A 272 31.80 51.57 30.02
CA ASP A 272 30.69 51.85 30.95
C ASP A 272 29.89 50.57 31.22
N PHE A 273 29.65 49.76 30.20
CA PHE A 273 29.00 48.46 30.35
C PHE A 273 29.82 47.47 31.18
N VAL A 274 31.14 47.43 30.99
CA VAL A 274 32.04 46.61 31.83
C VAL A 274 32.01 47.08 33.28
N GLU A 275 31.99 48.39 33.53
CA GLU A 275 31.86 48.94 34.88
C GLU A 275 30.52 48.54 35.52
N LEU A 276 29.41 48.65 34.79
CA LEU A 276 28.08 48.25 35.26
C LEU A 276 28.00 46.77 35.64
N LEU A 277 28.57 45.88 34.83
CA LEU A 277 28.69 44.45 35.16
C LEU A 277 29.64 44.24 36.35
N GLY A 278 30.71 45.01 36.42
CA GLY A 278 31.72 44.99 37.46
C GLY A 278 31.27 45.49 38.83
N ARG A 279 30.21 46.31 38.89
CA ARG A 279 29.54 46.69 40.14
C ARG A 279 28.81 45.51 40.81
N SER A 280 28.61 44.41 40.09
CA SER A 280 28.06 43.18 40.65
C SER A 280 29.15 42.33 41.32
N GLU A 281 28.79 41.56 42.33
CA GLU A 281 29.72 40.65 43.05
C GLU A 281 30.19 39.45 42.20
N TYR A 282 29.72 39.34 40.94
CA TYR A 282 29.96 38.16 40.10
C TYR A 282 31.12 38.32 39.10
N VAL A 283 31.67 39.53 38.93
CA VAL A 283 32.75 39.81 37.96
C VAL A 283 33.93 40.49 38.65
N GLU A 284 35.00 39.74 38.92
CA GLU A 284 36.21 40.27 39.56
C GLU A 284 37.27 40.73 38.56
N THR A 285 37.44 39.98 37.46
CA THR A 285 38.51 40.19 36.49
C THR A 285 38.00 40.11 35.07
N PHE A 286 38.60 40.89 34.17
CA PHE A 286 38.31 40.86 32.74
C PHE A 286 39.61 40.72 31.92
N TYR A 287 39.47 40.33 30.66
CA TYR A 287 40.59 40.23 29.72
C TYR A 287 40.53 41.39 28.73
N ARG A 288 41.56 42.23 28.71
CA ARG A 288 41.71 43.32 27.76
C ARG A 288 42.59 42.84 26.61
N ILE A 289 42.08 42.95 25.38
CA ILE A 289 42.81 42.61 24.16
C ILE A 289 43.30 43.92 23.54
N LYS A 290 44.62 44.02 23.29
CA LYS A 290 45.25 45.18 22.64
C LYS A 290 46.25 44.73 21.58
N LYS A 291 46.64 45.63 20.68
CA LYS A 291 47.77 45.39 19.79
C LYS A 291 49.08 45.80 20.46
N ASN A 292 50.10 44.94 20.36
CA ASN A 292 51.45 45.28 20.78
C ASN A 292 52.16 46.15 19.72
N ILE A 293 53.42 46.51 19.98
CA ILE A 293 54.25 47.35 19.10
C ILE A 293 54.40 46.70 17.70
N ASP A 294 54.44 45.36 17.65
CA ASP A 294 54.58 44.56 16.42
C ASP A 294 53.25 44.31 15.69
N GLN A 295 52.16 44.98 16.09
CA GLN A 295 50.79 44.79 15.56
C GLN A 295 50.18 43.40 15.79
N CYS A 296 50.74 42.58 16.68
CA CYS A 296 50.17 41.32 17.12
C CYS A 296 49.18 41.53 18.28
N SER A 297 48.15 40.67 18.37
CA SER A 297 47.18 40.69 19.46
C SER A 297 47.82 40.18 20.76
N GLU A 298 47.70 40.97 21.83
CA GLU A 298 48.15 40.66 23.18
C GLU A 298 46.96 40.68 24.13
N ILE A 299 46.88 39.68 25.02
CA ILE A 299 45.80 39.53 26.00
C ILE A 299 46.37 39.85 27.39
N MET A 300 45.75 40.80 28.08
CA MET A 300 46.10 41.17 29.46
C MET A 300 44.93 40.89 30.39
N LYS A 301 45.21 40.28 31.55
CA LYS A 301 44.23 40.14 32.63
C LYS A 301 44.22 41.40 33.49
N CYS A 302 43.05 42.01 33.66
CA CYS A 302 42.86 43.24 34.42
C CYS A 302 41.82 43.03 35.54
N SER A 303 41.95 43.79 36.63
CA SER A 303 40.97 43.80 37.72
C SER A 303 39.88 44.84 37.43
N VAL A 304 38.62 44.51 37.69
CA VAL A 304 37.51 45.46 37.52
C VAL A 304 37.69 46.71 38.40
N SER A 305 38.24 46.57 39.60
CA SER A 305 38.52 47.69 40.51
C SER A 305 39.47 48.75 39.94
N SER A 306 40.25 48.41 38.91
CA SER A 306 41.18 49.34 38.26
C SER A 306 40.53 50.29 37.26
N LEU A 307 39.28 50.04 36.83
CA LEU A 307 38.54 50.92 35.91
C LEU A 307 38.10 52.23 36.59
N GLY A 308 37.67 52.18 37.86
CA GLY A 308 37.25 53.36 38.62
C GLY A 308 38.37 54.35 38.96
N SER A 309 39.63 53.90 38.93
CA SER A 309 40.81 54.73 39.24
C SER A 309 41.26 55.67 38.11
N TYR A 310 40.59 55.65 36.95
CA TYR A 310 40.92 56.53 35.81
C TYR A 310 39.94 57.70 35.61
N VAL A 311 38.93 57.87 36.48
CA VAL A 311 37.85 58.87 36.31
C VAL A 311 37.78 59.90 37.46
N HIS A 312 38.88 60.13 38.17
CA HIS A 312 38.99 61.29 39.09
C HIS A 312 40.24 62.12 38.82
#